data_AF-A0A3E5GCM7-F1
#
_entry.id   AF-A0A3E5GCM7-F1
#
_cell.length_a   1.000
_cell.length_b   1.000
_cell.length_c   1.000
_cell.angle_alpha   90.00
_cell.angle_beta   90.00
_cell.angle_gamma   90.00
#
_symmetry.space_group_name_H-M   'P 1'
#
loop_
_entity.id
_entity.type
_entity.pdbx_description
1 polymer ?
#
loop_
_entity_poly.entity_id
_entity_poly.type
_entity_poly.pdbx_seq_one_letter_code
_entity_poly.pdbx_strand_id
1 'polypeptide(L)'
;MTEEEKKLLSTFETQLRHLMYLHDELKRENAGLRKLLENEKLKNEKVQAQYDELEVNYTNLKTATTISLNGSDVKETKLRLSKLVREVDKCIALLNE
;
A
#
# COMPACT_ATOMS: atom_id res chain seq x y z
N MET A 1 -49.13 -48.25 -14.89
CA MET A 1 -47.84 -48.10 -14.20
C MET A 1 -47.66 -49.27 -13.26
N THR A 2 -46.55 -49.99 -13.39
CA THR A 2 -46.18 -51.10 -12.50
C THR A 2 -45.66 -50.55 -11.16
N GLU A 3 -45.63 -51.37 -10.12
CA GLU A 3 -45.04 -50.98 -8.83
C GLU A 3 -43.53 -50.70 -8.93
N GLU A 4 -42.83 -51.36 -9.85
CA GLU A 4 -41.42 -51.11 -10.13
C GLU A 4 -41.19 -49.72 -10.75
N GLU A 5 -42.05 -49.30 -11.69
CA GLU A 5 -42.02 -47.96 -12.28
C GLU A 5 -42.27 -46.87 -11.22
N LYS A 6 -43.22 -47.09 -10.29
CA LYS A 6 -43.48 -46.17 -9.17
C LYS A 6 -42.29 -46.03 -8.24
N LYS A 7 -41.64 -47.16 -7.90
CA LYS A 7 -40.46 -47.17 -7.03
C LYS A 7 -39.29 -46.45 -7.68
N LEU A 8 -39.03 -46.72 -8.96
CA LEU A 8 -37.98 -46.05 -9.73
C LEU A 8 -38.21 -44.53 -9.79
N LEU A 9 -39.45 -44.11 -10.05
CA LEU A 9 -39.82 -42.69 -10.10
C LEU A 9 -39.59 -42.00 -8.74
N SER A 10 -39.99 -42.64 -7.64
CA SER A 10 -39.78 -42.11 -6.28
C SER A 10 -38.30 -41.95 -5.92
N THR A 11 -37.46 -42.92 -6.30
CA THR A 11 -36.00 -42.82 -6.12
C THR A 11 -35.42 -41.68 -6.95
N PHE A 12 -35.82 -41.57 -8.22
CA PHE A 12 -35.36 -40.51 -9.10
C PHE A 12 -35.74 -39.12 -8.56
N GLU A 13 -37.00 -38.92 -8.15
CA GLU A 13 -37.43 -37.64 -7.59
C GLU A 13 -36.65 -37.27 -6.32
N THR A 14 -36.34 -38.25 -5.46
CA THR A 14 -35.57 -38.02 -4.24
C THR A 14 -34.15 -37.58 -4.58
N GLN A 15 -33.51 -38.25 -5.54
CA GLN A 15 -32.17 -37.89 -6.01
C GLN A 15 -32.16 -36.51 -6.69
N LEU A 16 -33.17 -36.19 -7.49
CA LEU A 16 -33.30 -34.89 -8.14
C LEU A 16 -33.47 -33.76 -7.11
N ARG A 17 -34.33 -33.97 -6.10
CA ARG A 17 -34.49 -33.00 -4.99
C ARG A 17 -33.19 -32.78 -4.23
N HIS A 18 -32.42 -33.85 -3.98
CA HIS A 18 -31.12 -33.73 -3.33
C HIS A 18 -30.10 -32.97 -4.20
N LEU A 19 -30.08 -33.24 -5.52
CA LEU A 19 -29.22 -32.52 -6.46
C LEU A 19 -29.55 -31.02 -6.51
N MET A 20 -30.84 -30.66 -6.55
CA MET A 20 -31.28 -29.27 -6.52
C MET A 20 -30.85 -28.57 -5.23
N TYR A 21 -30.99 -29.24 -4.08
CA TYR A 21 -30.53 -28.72 -2.80
C TYR A 21 -29.02 -28.43 -2.81
N LEU A 22 -28.20 -29.38 -3.26
CA LEU A 22 -26.75 -29.20 -3.35
C LEU A 22 -26.37 -28.07 -4.31
N HIS A 23 -27.09 -27.93 -5.43
CA HIS A 23 -26.88 -26.83 -6.37
C HIS A 23 -27.14 -25.47 -5.71
N ASP A 24 -28.23 -25.34 -4.97
CA ASP A 24 -28.58 -24.10 -4.28
C ASP A 24 -27.57 -23.76 -3.17
N GLU A 25 -27.10 -24.75 -2.43
CA GLU A 25 -26.02 -24.59 -1.44
C GLU A 25 -24.74 -24.09 -2.08
N LEU A 26 -24.27 -24.74 -3.15
CA LEU A 26 -23.07 -24.31 -3.87
C LEU A 26 -23.22 -22.90 -4.45
N LYS A 27 -24.41 -22.55 -4.95
CA LYS A 27 -24.70 -21.21 -5.46
C LYS A 27 -24.63 -20.16 -4.35
N ARG A 28 -25.18 -20.45 -3.17
CA ARG A 28 -25.08 -19.59 -1.98
C ARG A 28 -23.63 -19.41 -1.53
N GLU A 29 -22.89 -20.50 -1.41
CA GLU A 29 -21.48 -20.47 -1.00
C GLU A 29 -20.63 -19.67 -2.00
N ASN A 30 -20.82 -19.91 -3.30
CA ASN A 30 -20.10 -19.18 -4.34
C ASN A 30 -20.37 -17.67 -4.28
N ALA A 31 -21.63 -17.26 -4.06
CA ALA A 31 -21.98 -15.85 -3.86
C ALA A 31 -21.30 -15.26 -2.61
N GLY A 32 -21.25 -16.02 -1.50
CA GLY A 32 -20.55 -15.65 -0.29
C GLY A 32 -19.05 -15.46 -0.51
N LEU A 33 -18.40 -16.42 -1.16
CA LEU A 33 -16.97 -16.38 -1.48
C LEU A 33 -16.63 -15.22 -2.42
N ARG A 34 -17.46 -14.93 -3.42
CA ARG A 34 -17.27 -13.76 -4.30
C ARG A 34 -17.33 -12.45 -3.53
N LYS A 35 -18.27 -12.31 -2.58
CA LYS A 35 -18.38 -11.13 -1.74
C LYS A 35 -17.17 -10.98 -0.81
N LEU A 36 -16.71 -12.09 -0.22
CA LEU A 36 -15.51 -12.09 0.62
C LEU A 36 -14.27 -11.68 -0.19
N LEU A 37 -14.10 -12.25 -1.39
CA LEU A 37 -13.01 -11.91 -2.29
C LEU A 37 -12.98 -10.42 -2.62
N GLU A 38 -14.13 -9.84 -2.92
CA GLU A 38 -14.23 -8.41 -3.22
C GLU A 38 -13.84 -7.54 -2.01
N ASN A 39 -14.32 -7.91 -0.82
CA ASN A 39 -13.95 -7.20 0.41
C ASN A 39 -12.45 -7.27 0.69
N GLU A 40 -11.82 -8.43 0.49
CA GLU A 40 -10.38 -8.59 0.70
C GLU A 40 -9.56 -7.82 -0.34
N LYS A 41 -10.02 -7.74 -1.60
CA LYS A 41 -9.40 -6.89 -2.62
C LYS A 41 -9.42 -5.41 -2.21
N LEU A 42 -10.56 -4.90 -1.78
CA LEU A 42 -10.70 -3.51 -1.32
C LEU A 42 -9.81 -3.21 -0.12
N LYS A 43 -9.70 -4.15 0.83
CA LYS A 43 -8.76 -4.02 1.96
C LYS A 43 -7.32 -3.99 1.48
N ASN A 44 -6.96 -4.86 0.55
CA ASN A 44 -5.60 -4.92 0.00
C ASN A 44 -5.23 -3.63 -0.73
N GLU A 45 -6.13 -3.09 -1.55
CA GLU A 45 -5.95 -1.79 -2.23
C GLU A 45 -5.72 -0.66 -1.22
N LYS A 46 -6.51 -0.64 -0.13
CA LYS A 46 -6.32 0.35 0.94
C LYS A 46 -4.97 0.22 1.62
N VAL A 47 -4.55 -1.00 1.94
CA VAL A 47 -3.25 -1.26 2.58
C VAL A 47 -2.11 -0.88 1.64
N GLN A 48 -2.23 -1.18 0.34
CA GLN A 48 -1.23 -0.78 -0.65
C GLN A 48 -1.10 0.75 -0.74
N ALA A 49 -2.23 1.48 -0.80
CA ALA A 49 -2.20 2.94 -0.82
C ALA A 49 -1.54 3.54 0.45
N GLN A 50 -1.80 2.95 1.62
CA GLN A 50 -1.15 3.35 2.87
C GLN A 50 0.36 3.05 2.87
N TYR A 51 0.75 1.92 2.27
CA TYR A 51 2.15 1.56 2.12
C TYR A 51 2.89 2.54 1.21
N ASP A 52 2.31 2.86 0.05
CA ASP A 52 2.89 3.80 -0.91
C ASP A 52 3.04 5.21 -0.28
N GLU A 53 2.03 5.67 0.47
CA GLU A 53 2.11 6.92 1.23
C GLU A 53 3.23 6.89 2.27
N LEU A 54 3.36 5.78 3.00
CA LEU A 54 4.40 5.62 4.00
C LEU A 54 5.80 5.61 3.38
N GLU A 55 5.98 5.00 2.21
CA GLU A 55 7.24 4.99 1.47
C GLU A 55 7.65 6.41 1.04
N VAL A 56 6.69 7.20 0.55
CA VAL A 56 6.91 8.61 0.22
C VAL A 56 7.32 9.40 1.47
N ASN A 57 6.58 9.26 2.57
CA ASN A 57 6.88 9.95 3.82
C ASN A 57 8.25 9.57 4.39
N TYR A 58 8.61 8.30 4.33
CA TYR A 58 9.92 7.82 4.74
C TYR A 58 11.04 8.41 3.89
N THR A 59 10.86 8.44 2.57
CA THR A 59 11.83 9.02 1.62
C THR A 59 12.01 10.53 1.86
N ASN A 60 10.91 11.24 2.09
CA ASN A 60 10.93 12.66 2.45
C ASN A 60 11.69 12.89 3.75
N LEU A 61 11.43 12.09 4.79
CA LEU A 61 12.13 12.18 6.07
C LEU A 61 13.63 11.91 5.93
N LYS A 62 14.02 10.88 5.17
CA LYS A 62 15.43 10.57 4.90
C LYS A 62 16.12 11.73 4.20
N THR A 63 15.47 12.31 3.19
CA THR A 63 15.97 13.47 2.45
C THR A 63 16.12 14.69 3.37
N ALA A 64 15.12 15.00 4.18
CA ALA A 64 15.17 16.09 5.16
C ALA A 64 16.29 15.89 6.18
N THR A 65 16.52 14.64 6.63
CA THR A 65 17.60 14.29 7.55
C THR A 65 18.96 14.50 6.90
N THR A 66 19.16 14.06 5.65
CA THR A 66 20.40 14.32 4.90
C THR A 66 20.66 15.81 4.71
N ILE A 67 19.63 16.60 4.37
CA ILE A 67 19.75 18.05 4.24
C ILE A 67 20.12 18.69 5.59
N SER A 68 19.48 18.26 6.68
CA SER A 68 19.74 18.77 8.03
C SER A 68 21.18 18.49 8.48
N LEU A 69 21.67 17.26 8.22
CA LEU A 69 23.05 16.87 8.49
C LEU A 69 24.04 17.67 7.63
N ASN A 70 23.75 17.89 6.35
CA ASN A 70 24.58 18.74 5.48
C ASN A 70 24.44 20.25 5.82
N GLY A 71 23.42 20.64 6.58
CA GLY A 71 23.22 22.01 7.04
C GLY A 71 24.30 22.48 8.01
N SER A 72 24.97 21.57 8.74
CA SER A 72 26.15 21.92 9.54
C SER A 72 27.34 22.32 8.65
N ASP A 73 27.56 21.58 7.56
CA ASP A 73 28.63 21.88 6.59
C ASP A 73 28.37 23.20 5.85
N VAL A 74 27.10 23.52 5.55
CA VAL A 74 26.74 24.82 4.95
C VAL A 74 27.00 25.98 5.93
N LYS A 75 26.65 25.81 7.22
CA LYS A 75 26.97 26.81 8.25
C LYS A 75 28.48 27.00 8.43
N GLU A 76 29.24 25.90 8.44
CA GLU A 76 30.70 25.93 8.54
C GLU A 76 31.32 26.62 7.32
N THR A 77 30.87 26.28 6.12
CA THR A 77 31.33 26.89 4.86
C THR A 77 31.05 28.39 4.83
N LYS A 78 29.85 28.82 5.27
CA LYS A 78 29.50 30.24 5.38
C LYS A 78 30.41 30.98 6.36
N LEU A 79 30.76 30.35 7.49
CA LEU A 79 31.66 30.93 8.49
C LEU A 79 33.08 31.09 7.93
N ARG A 80 33.61 30.06 7.25
CA ARG A 80 34.92 30.13 6.59
C ARG A 80 34.96 31.21 5.51
N LEU A 81 33.92 31.32 4.68
CA LEU A 81 33.82 32.38 3.67
C LEU A 81 33.78 33.78 4.31
N SER A 82 33.01 33.95 5.39
CA SER A 82 32.94 35.22 6.12
C SER A 82 34.29 35.63 6.72
N LYS A 83 35.11 34.68 7.16
CA LYS A 83 36.49 34.96 7.62
C LYS A 83 37.37 35.41 6.45
N LEU A 84 37.32 34.71 5.33
CA LEU A 84 38.10 35.04 4.14
C LEU A 84 37.77 36.46 3.63
N VAL A 85 36.49 36.83 3.56
CA VAL A 85 36.06 38.17 3.13
C VAL A 85 36.65 39.24 4.04
N ARG A 86 36.62 39.04 5.37
CA ARG A 86 37.22 40.00 6.32
C ARG A 86 38.74 40.11 6.19
N GLU A 87 39.42 39.02 5.85
CA GLU A 87 40.87 39.06 5.59
C GLU A 87 41.17 39.82 4.31
N VAL A 88 40.38 39.63 3.26
CA VAL A 88 40.48 40.41 2.02
C VAL A 88 40.20 41.90 2.30
N ASP A 89 39.16 42.23 3.06
CA ASP A 89 38.85 43.62 3.43
C ASP A 89 40.00 44.28 4.21
N LYS A 90 40.66 43.52 5.10
CA LYS A 90 41.86 44.00 5.82
C LYS A 90 43.03 44.25 4.87
N CYS A 91 43.28 43.34 3.93
CA CYS A 91 44.34 43.53 2.93
C CYS A 91 44.06 44.74 2.03
N ILE A 92 42.81 44.96 1.63
CA ILE A 92 42.40 46.13 0.86
C ILE A 92 42.63 47.41 1.67
N ALA A 93 42.27 47.42 2.96
CA ALA A 93 42.51 48.58 3.83
C ALA A 93 44.00 48.92 3.95
N LEU A 94 44.86 47.91 4.11
CA LEU A 94 46.32 48.08 4.17
C LEU A 94 46.96 48.54 2.85
N LEU A 95 46.30 48.33 1.71
CA LEU A 95 46.75 48.81 0.39
C LEU A 95 46.28 50.24 0.08
N ASN A 96 45.32 50.75 0.84
CA ASN A 96 44.78 52.10 0.70
C ASN A 96 45.34 53.09 1.74
N GLU A 97 46.27 52.64 2.60
CA GLU A 97 47.21 53.47 3.38
C GLU A 97 48.51 53.67 2.61
#